data_AF-A0A9W7C4F6-F1
#
_entry.id   AF-A0A9W7C4F6-F1
#
_cell.length_a   1.000
_cell.length_b   1.000
_cell.length_c   1.000
_cell.angle_alpha   90.00
_cell.angle_beta   90.00
_cell.angle_gamma   90.00
#
_symmetry.space_group_name_H-M   'P 1'
#
loop_
_entity.id
_entity.type
_entity.pdbx_description
1 polymer ?
#
loop_
_entity_poly.entity_id
_entity_poly.type
_entity_poly.pdbx_seq_one_letter_code
_entity_poly.pdbx_strand_id
1 'polypeptide(L)'
;MGCCCSTDSGDDNDGGVELSMATAPAIKISAHDTCNCMTEYKDECNVLTSYGLDDTTLASAFANTCLEQDRSYWEIHLSTNLPPGSRVVVGLAKKMKAGAIASLVEKLLSDPNPLPFENQNEDKVYAVAIPDLKKGDSVGVCFDQNDLPQIVFRVNGEITSYHVQRVKGSVYPFVAWKSGTEEKATAVSMVFRGDKFKNPLPPKFGVVIAATSLI
;
A
#
# COMPACT_ATOMS: atom_id res chain seq x y z
N MET A 1 45.05 -6.70 -59.65
CA MET A 1 44.40 -5.38 -59.82
C MET A 1 42.99 -5.51 -59.27
N GLY A 2 42.56 -4.58 -58.41
CA GLY A 2 41.21 -4.57 -57.83
C GLY A 2 41.23 -4.39 -56.32
N CYS A 3 41.68 -3.21 -55.89
CA CYS A 3 41.47 -2.65 -54.55
C CYS A 3 40.04 -2.10 -54.48
N CYS A 4 39.33 -2.28 -53.36
CA CYS A 4 38.30 -1.35 -52.87
C CYS A 4 37.99 -1.66 -51.40
N CYS A 5 38.50 -0.80 -50.53
CA CYS A 5 38.13 -0.69 -49.12
C CYS A 5 36.95 0.27 -48.98
N SER A 6 35.93 -0.10 -48.22
CA SER A 6 34.94 0.84 -47.69
C SER A 6 34.66 0.46 -46.23
N THR A 7 35.27 1.20 -45.30
CA THR A 7 34.89 1.26 -43.89
C THR A 7 33.86 2.38 -43.76
N ASP A 8 32.61 2.01 -43.58
CA ASP A 8 31.51 2.92 -43.27
C ASP A 8 31.45 3.06 -41.74
N SER A 9 31.97 4.16 -41.22
CA SER A 9 31.82 4.56 -39.82
C SER A 9 30.52 5.34 -39.67
N GLY A 10 29.44 4.61 -39.43
CA GLY A 10 28.14 5.17 -39.05
C GLY A 10 28.22 5.73 -37.64
N ASP A 11 28.14 7.05 -37.56
CA ASP A 11 28.09 7.84 -36.33
C ASP A 11 26.63 7.83 -35.83
N ASP A 12 26.25 6.76 -35.14
CA ASP A 12 24.92 6.62 -34.51
C ASP A 12 24.86 7.54 -33.28
N ASN A 13 24.49 8.78 -33.56
CA ASN A 13 24.17 9.79 -32.56
C ASN A 13 22.80 9.43 -31.95
N ASP A 14 22.80 8.47 -31.04
CA ASP A 14 21.66 8.10 -30.21
C ASP A 14 21.29 9.32 -29.35
N GLY A 15 20.35 10.11 -29.87
CA GLY A 15 19.64 11.15 -29.12
C GLY A 15 18.85 10.50 -28.01
N GLY A 16 19.54 10.20 -26.91
CA GLY A 16 18.96 9.77 -25.65
C GLY A 16 17.95 10.83 -25.24
N VAL A 17 16.68 10.52 -25.46
CA VAL A 17 15.58 11.26 -24.85
C VAL A 17 15.74 11.01 -23.36
N GLU A 18 16.38 11.94 -22.65
CA GLU A 18 16.18 12.08 -21.22
C GLU A 18 14.68 12.28 -21.02
N LEU A 19 13.98 11.19 -20.74
CA LEU A 19 12.70 11.21 -20.06
C LEU A 19 12.98 11.84 -18.71
N SER A 20 13.02 13.17 -18.70
CA SER A 20 12.86 14.01 -17.52
C SER A 20 11.69 13.39 -16.78
N MET A 21 11.98 12.75 -15.64
CA MET A 21 10.97 12.26 -14.72
C MET A 21 10.25 13.47 -14.17
N ALA A 22 9.31 14.00 -14.96
CA ALA A 22 8.33 14.96 -14.49
C ALA A 22 7.71 14.32 -13.25
N THR A 23 7.83 15.01 -12.12
CA THR A 23 7.46 14.53 -10.81
C THR A 23 6.03 14.02 -10.90
N ALA A 24 5.85 12.69 -10.84
CA ALA A 24 4.53 12.09 -10.91
C ALA A 24 3.65 12.74 -9.82
N PRO A 25 2.38 13.03 -10.11
CA PRO A 25 1.53 13.72 -9.16
C PRO A 25 1.45 12.93 -7.87
N ALA A 26 1.58 13.65 -6.75
CA ALA A 26 1.59 13.05 -5.44
C ALA A 26 0.27 12.31 -5.17
N ILE A 27 0.37 11.07 -4.68
CA ILE A 27 -0.81 10.33 -4.21
C ILE A 27 -1.25 11.01 -2.93
N LYS A 28 -2.35 11.75 -3.02
CA LYS A 28 -2.96 12.35 -1.85
C LYS A 28 -3.59 11.23 -1.01
N ILE A 29 -3.61 11.43 0.29
CA ILE A 29 -4.13 10.43 1.22
C ILE A 29 -5.06 11.16 2.17
N SER A 30 -6.29 10.66 2.28
CA SER A 30 -7.28 11.21 3.20
C SER A 30 -7.34 10.29 4.41
N ALA A 31 -6.81 10.75 5.55
CA ALA A 31 -7.27 10.20 6.81
C ALA A 31 -8.75 10.53 6.94
N HIS A 32 -9.58 9.55 7.29
CA HIS A 32 -10.95 9.82 7.66
C HIS A 32 -11.02 9.88 9.17
N ASP A 33 -11.54 10.99 9.70
CA ASP A 33 -11.64 11.39 11.11
C ASP A 33 -12.54 10.48 11.98
N THR A 34 -12.58 9.17 11.73
CA THR A 34 -13.34 8.26 12.60
C THR A 34 -12.62 7.72 13.80
N CYS A 35 -11.34 7.99 13.87
CA CYS A 35 -10.47 7.43 14.87
C CYS A 35 -9.54 8.54 15.33
N ASN A 36 -9.29 8.60 16.64
CA ASN A 36 -8.33 9.49 17.28
C ASN A 36 -6.92 9.20 16.76
N CYS A 37 -6.67 9.54 15.50
CA CYS A 37 -5.42 9.32 14.83
C CYS A 37 -4.96 10.64 14.23
N MET A 38 -3.76 11.06 14.63
CA MET A 38 -3.11 12.20 14.00
C MET A 38 -2.43 11.69 12.75
N THR A 39 -2.69 12.32 11.61
CA THR A 39 -2.09 11.91 10.36
C THR A 39 -1.19 13.00 9.83
N GLU A 40 0.09 12.68 9.68
CA GLU A 40 1.09 13.55 9.09
C GLU A 40 1.36 13.05 7.67
N TYR A 41 1.07 13.90 6.68
CA TYR A 41 1.37 13.62 5.29
C TYR A 41 2.65 14.35 4.90
N LYS A 42 3.64 13.61 4.40
CA LYS A 42 4.90 14.16 3.89
C LYS A 42 4.91 14.08 2.36
N ASP A 43 4.58 15.22 1.74
CA ASP A 43 4.43 15.37 0.28
C ASP A 43 5.65 14.88 -0.50
N GLU A 44 6.85 15.11 0.03
CA GLU A 44 8.10 14.73 -0.63
C GLU A 44 8.26 13.22 -0.81
N CYS A 45 7.57 12.38 -0.01
CA CYS A 45 7.78 10.94 -0.02
C CYS A 45 6.56 10.12 -0.44
N ASN A 46 5.39 10.73 -0.70
CA ASN A 46 4.10 10.01 -0.73
C ASN A 46 4.00 9.02 0.44
N VAL A 47 4.46 9.46 1.61
CA VAL A 47 4.42 8.69 2.85
C VAL A 47 3.37 9.33 3.73
N LEU A 48 2.37 8.53 4.08
CA LEU A 48 1.47 8.87 5.17
C LEU A 48 2.03 8.26 6.43
N THR A 49 2.21 9.02 7.50
CA THR A 49 2.39 8.45 8.84
C THR A 49 1.18 8.78 9.68
N SER A 50 0.54 7.76 10.24
CA SER A 50 -0.59 7.95 11.13
C SER A 50 -0.24 7.41 12.51
N TYR A 51 -0.61 8.18 13.53
CA TYR A 51 -0.35 7.93 14.94
C TYR A 51 -1.69 7.72 15.65
N GLY A 52 -1.90 6.57 16.28
CA GLY A 52 -3.04 6.41 17.20
C GLY A 52 -2.79 7.17 18.51
N LEU A 53 -3.80 7.87 19.01
CA LEU A 53 -3.66 8.82 20.12
C LEU A 53 -4.11 8.28 21.49
N ASP A 54 -4.81 7.15 21.55
CA ASP A 54 -5.33 6.56 22.78
C ASP A 54 -5.40 5.01 22.73
N ASP A 55 -5.30 4.41 23.92
CA ASP A 55 -5.09 2.97 24.22
C ASP A 55 -6.25 2.07 23.78
N THR A 56 -7.39 2.69 23.52
CA THR A 56 -8.66 2.03 23.22
C THR A 56 -9.10 2.21 21.77
N THR A 57 -8.47 3.09 20.99
CA THR A 57 -8.95 3.30 19.62
C THR A 57 -8.26 2.42 18.60
N LEU A 58 -9.12 1.90 17.76
CA LEU A 58 -8.77 1.51 16.43
C LEU A 58 -8.36 2.75 15.63
N ALA A 59 -7.23 2.68 14.94
CA ALA A 59 -6.85 3.64 13.91
C ALA A 59 -6.96 3.01 12.52
N SER A 60 -7.33 3.82 11.52
CA SER A 60 -7.42 3.37 10.13
C SER A 60 -7.13 4.51 9.16
N ALA A 61 -6.58 4.17 8.00
CA ALA A 61 -6.30 5.11 6.93
C ALA A 61 -6.51 4.46 5.57
N PHE A 62 -6.86 5.26 4.57
CA PHE A 62 -6.90 4.84 3.18
C PHE A 62 -6.34 5.91 2.25
N ALA A 63 -5.68 5.47 1.17
CA ALA A 63 -5.29 6.39 0.12
C ALA A 63 -6.53 6.98 -0.56
N ASN A 64 -6.46 8.23 -1.03
CA ASN A 64 -7.61 8.85 -1.69
C ASN A 64 -7.68 8.54 -3.20
N THR A 65 -6.66 7.86 -3.71
CA THR A 65 -6.51 7.43 -5.08
C THR A 65 -7.02 6.01 -5.23
N CYS A 66 -7.95 5.82 -6.17
CA CYS A 66 -8.42 4.49 -6.55
C CYS A 66 -7.31 3.76 -7.31
N LEU A 67 -7.19 2.45 -7.11
CA LEU A 67 -6.36 1.63 -7.98
C LEU A 67 -7.07 1.42 -9.32
N GLU A 68 -6.41 1.85 -10.38
CA GLU A 68 -6.83 1.65 -11.77
C GLU A 68 -5.78 0.87 -12.59
N GLN A 69 -4.60 0.62 -12.02
CA GLN A 69 -3.52 -0.11 -12.66
C GLN A 69 -3.76 -1.62 -12.58
N ASP A 70 -3.45 -2.34 -13.65
CA ASP A 70 -3.53 -3.81 -13.70
C ASP A 70 -2.68 -4.47 -12.61
N ARG A 71 -1.50 -3.92 -12.32
CA ARG A 71 -0.61 -4.42 -11.27
C ARG A 71 0.02 -3.28 -10.52
N SER A 72 -0.19 -3.24 -9.21
CA SER A 72 0.37 -2.20 -8.34
C SER A 72 0.93 -2.78 -7.05
N TYR A 73 1.91 -2.06 -6.49
CA TYR A 73 2.60 -2.41 -5.28
C TYR A 73 2.81 -1.17 -4.40
N TRP A 74 2.61 -1.35 -3.11
CA TRP A 74 2.94 -0.38 -2.08
C TRP A 74 3.38 -1.11 -0.81
N GLU A 75 4.05 -0.40 0.09
CA GLU A 75 4.47 -0.95 1.38
C GLU A 75 3.79 -0.26 2.55
N ILE A 76 3.64 -0.99 3.64
CA ILE A 76 3.24 -0.49 4.94
C ILE A 76 4.42 -0.70 5.89
N HIS A 77 4.94 0.37 6.48
CA HIS A 77 6.09 0.33 7.38
C HIS A 77 5.63 0.53 8.82
N LEU A 78 6.12 -0.31 9.71
CA LEU A 78 5.87 -0.18 11.13
C LEU A 78 7.04 0.53 11.80
N SER A 79 6.82 1.75 12.31
CA SER A 79 7.87 2.60 12.89
C SER A 79 8.03 2.43 14.40
N THR A 80 7.02 1.87 15.07
CA THR A 80 6.98 1.63 16.52
C THR A 80 6.54 0.20 16.80
N ASN A 81 6.81 -0.30 18.01
CA ASN A 81 6.29 -1.61 18.38
C ASN A 81 4.78 -1.55 18.54
N LEU A 82 4.11 -2.63 18.11
CA LEU A 82 2.70 -2.84 18.42
C LEU A 82 2.55 -3.35 19.86
N PRO A 83 1.40 -3.09 20.51
CA PRO A 83 1.09 -3.74 21.78
C PRO A 83 1.08 -5.26 21.62
N PRO A 84 1.41 -6.03 22.67
CA PRO A 84 1.36 -7.49 22.63
C PRO A 84 -0.01 -7.99 22.13
N GLY A 85 -0.01 -8.94 21.20
CA GLY A 85 -1.22 -9.50 20.61
C GLY A 85 -1.94 -8.59 19.60
N SER A 86 -1.43 -7.39 19.34
CA SER A 86 -1.99 -6.51 18.31
C SER A 86 -1.58 -6.94 16.91
N ARG A 87 -2.37 -6.53 15.93
CA ARG A 87 -2.19 -6.86 14.52
C ARG A 87 -2.38 -5.63 13.67
N VAL A 88 -1.85 -5.66 12.45
CA VAL A 88 -2.10 -4.63 11.44
C VAL A 88 -2.95 -5.25 10.35
N VAL A 89 -4.12 -4.67 10.12
CA VAL A 89 -4.98 -4.98 8.99
C VAL A 89 -4.48 -4.22 7.77
N VAL A 90 -4.20 -4.93 6.70
CA VAL A 90 -3.67 -4.36 5.46
C VAL A 90 -4.45 -4.88 4.26
N GLY A 91 -4.64 -4.04 3.25
CA GLY A 91 -5.27 -4.46 2.00
C GLY A 91 -5.92 -3.31 1.26
N LEU A 92 -7.14 -3.54 0.82
CA LEU A 92 -7.94 -2.60 0.04
C LEU A 92 -9.29 -2.36 0.69
N ALA A 93 -9.84 -1.15 0.53
CA ALA A 93 -11.19 -0.81 0.96
C ALA A 93 -11.93 -0.04 -0.12
N LYS A 94 -13.26 -0.14 -0.15
CA LYS A 94 -14.12 0.80 -0.87
C LYS A 94 -14.31 2.04 0.00
N LYS A 95 -14.58 3.18 -0.64
CA LYS A 95 -15.01 4.38 0.08
C LYS A 95 -16.25 4.08 0.90
N MET A 96 -16.17 4.30 2.20
CA MET A 96 -17.24 3.98 3.13
C MET A 96 -17.27 4.98 4.29
N LYS A 97 -18.43 5.07 4.95
CA LYS A 97 -18.54 5.85 6.18
C LYS A 97 -17.66 5.19 7.23
N ALA A 98 -16.56 5.85 7.56
CA ALA A 98 -16.04 6.01 8.90
C ALA A 98 -16.51 4.94 9.94
N GLY A 99 -17.72 5.06 10.51
CA GLY A 99 -18.20 4.14 11.57
C GLY A 99 -18.36 2.67 11.13
N ALA A 100 -18.59 2.42 9.84
CA ALA A 100 -18.61 1.08 9.28
C ALA A 100 -17.20 0.47 9.17
N ILE A 101 -16.15 1.29 9.03
CA ILE A 101 -14.74 0.83 9.05
C ILE A 101 -14.42 0.32 10.45
N ALA A 102 -14.76 1.10 11.48
CA ALA A 102 -14.43 0.76 12.87
C ALA A 102 -14.96 -0.62 13.27
N SER A 103 -16.27 -0.85 13.11
CA SER A 103 -16.90 -2.14 13.45
C SER A 103 -16.31 -3.32 12.67
N LEU A 104 -15.97 -3.10 11.40
CA LEU A 104 -15.40 -4.14 10.56
C LEU A 104 -13.97 -4.50 10.99
N VAL A 105 -13.14 -3.50 11.24
CA VAL A 105 -11.76 -3.74 11.65
C VAL A 105 -11.70 -4.31 13.07
N GLU A 106 -12.57 -3.88 13.98
CA GLU A 106 -12.70 -4.53 15.30
C GLU A 106 -12.97 -6.03 15.15
N LYS A 107 -13.86 -6.42 14.23
CA LYS A 107 -14.11 -7.83 13.93
C LYS A 107 -12.86 -8.53 13.39
N LEU A 108 -12.13 -7.90 12.46
CA LEU A 108 -10.89 -8.47 11.88
C LEU A 108 -9.77 -8.65 12.91
N LEU A 109 -9.64 -7.68 13.82
CA LEU A 109 -8.62 -7.70 14.87
C LEU A 109 -8.99 -8.67 16.00
N SER A 110 -10.28 -8.88 16.26
CA SER A 110 -10.76 -9.77 17.32
C SER A 110 -10.80 -11.25 16.91
N ASP A 111 -10.78 -11.57 15.61
CA ASP A 111 -10.80 -12.95 15.13
C ASP A 111 -9.44 -13.63 15.41
N PRO A 112 -9.37 -14.70 16.22
CA PRO A 112 -8.11 -15.40 16.49
C PRO A 112 -7.48 -15.99 15.22
N ASN A 113 -8.28 -16.33 14.20
CA ASN A 113 -7.85 -16.90 12.92
C ASN A 113 -8.26 -15.96 11.78
N PRO A 114 -7.51 -14.87 11.55
CA PRO A 114 -7.86 -13.89 10.55
C PRO A 114 -7.67 -14.50 9.16
N LEU A 115 -8.72 -15.13 8.66
CA LEU A 115 -8.79 -15.53 7.27
C LEU A 115 -8.87 -14.27 6.40
N PRO A 116 -8.41 -14.33 5.13
CA PRO A 116 -8.66 -13.27 4.17
C PRO A 116 -10.15 -12.96 4.18
N PHE A 117 -10.50 -11.75 4.62
CA PHE A 117 -11.90 -11.43 4.85
C PHE A 117 -12.53 -10.98 3.54
N GLU A 118 -13.30 -11.88 2.93
CA GLU A 118 -14.22 -11.56 1.85
C GLU A 118 -15.63 -11.55 2.46
N ASN A 119 -16.15 -10.37 2.80
CA ASN A 119 -17.53 -10.28 3.30
C ASN A 119 -18.51 -10.55 2.15
N GLN A 120 -18.99 -11.79 2.04
CA GLN A 120 -19.90 -12.20 0.97
C GLN A 120 -21.20 -11.38 0.90
N ASN A 121 -21.58 -10.67 1.97
CA ASN A 121 -22.82 -9.91 2.00
C ASN A 121 -22.64 -8.39 1.80
N GLU A 122 -21.45 -7.82 2.00
CA GLU A 122 -21.24 -6.36 1.87
C GLU A 122 -19.77 -6.01 1.51
N ASP A 123 -19.31 -6.41 0.32
CA ASP A 123 -18.02 -6.10 -0.33
C ASP A 123 -17.47 -4.68 -0.05
N LYS A 124 -16.84 -4.44 1.11
CA LYS A 124 -16.36 -3.10 1.51
C LYS A 124 -14.88 -3.07 1.83
N VAL A 125 -14.29 -4.17 2.29
CA VAL A 125 -12.85 -4.28 2.56
C VAL A 125 -12.35 -5.66 2.13
N TYR A 126 -11.20 -5.66 1.46
CA TYR A 126 -10.42 -6.81 1.00
C TYR A 126 -9.08 -6.77 1.73
N ALA A 127 -9.03 -7.30 2.95
CA ALA A 127 -7.87 -7.13 3.83
C ALA A 127 -7.61 -8.38 4.68
N VAL A 128 -6.41 -8.42 5.24
CA VAL A 128 -5.97 -9.45 6.18
C VAL A 128 -5.32 -8.80 7.40
N ALA A 129 -5.51 -9.38 8.58
CA ALA A 129 -4.77 -8.98 9.78
C ALA A 129 -3.45 -9.76 9.83
N ILE A 130 -2.33 -9.05 9.67
CA ILE A 130 -0.99 -9.62 9.75
C ILE A 130 -0.54 -9.65 11.22
N PRO A 131 -0.27 -10.85 11.79
CA PRO A 131 0.17 -10.98 13.17
C PRO A 131 1.68 -10.72 13.32
N ASP A 132 2.11 -10.55 14.57
CA ASP A 132 3.50 -10.61 15.01
C ASP A 132 4.49 -9.63 14.34
N LEU A 133 3.97 -8.54 13.76
CA LEU A 133 4.79 -7.46 13.22
C LEU A 133 5.53 -6.71 14.34
N LYS A 134 6.80 -6.41 14.09
CA LYS A 134 7.70 -5.70 14.99
C LYS A 134 8.12 -4.37 14.41
N LYS A 135 8.58 -3.47 15.28
CA LYS A 135 9.21 -2.23 14.83
C LYS A 135 10.28 -2.52 13.77
N GLY A 136 10.20 -1.81 12.66
CA GLY A 136 11.13 -1.94 11.54
C GLY A 136 10.60 -2.84 10.43
N ASP A 137 9.59 -3.69 10.69
CA ASP A 137 9.00 -4.54 9.68
C ASP A 137 8.28 -3.73 8.58
N SER A 138 8.10 -4.41 7.45
CA SER A 138 7.37 -3.91 6.29
C SER A 138 6.41 -4.96 5.77
N VAL A 139 5.23 -4.53 5.35
CA VAL A 139 4.26 -5.35 4.66
C VAL A 139 4.07 -4.82 3.25
N GLY A 140 4.53 -5.57 2.26
CA GLY A 140 4.28 -5.28 0.85
C GLY A 140 2.93 -5.82 0.42
N VAL A 141 2.15 -5.01 -0.28
CA VAL A 141 0.84 -5.40 -0.82
C VAL A 141 0.92 -5.41 -2.34
N CYS A 142 0.72 -6.57 -2.94
CA CYS A 142 0.75 -6.77 -4.39
C CYS A 142 -0.69 -6.92 -4.89
N PHE A 143 -1.20 -5.92 -5.61
CA PHE A 143 -2.52 -5.99 -6.25
C PHE A 143 -2.37 -6.35 -7.72
N ASP A 144 -3.11 -7.36 -8.17
CA ASP A 144 -3.14 -7.83 -9.55
C ASP A 144 -4.60 -7.95 -10.03
N GLN A 145 -4.96 -7.25 -11.11
CA GLN A 145 -6.29 -7.15 -11.70
C GLN A 145 -6.47 -8.04 -12.96
N ASN A 146 -5.56 -8.98 -13.24
CA ASN A 146 -5.76 -9.97 -14.31
C ASN A 146 -7.00 -10.87 -14.04
N ASP A 147 -7.17 -11.94 -14.83
CA ASP A 147 -8.31 -12.88 -14.85
C ASP A 147 -9.05 -13.12 -13.52
N LEU A 148 -8.31 -13.28 -12.42
CA LEU A 148 -8.84 -13.31 -11.06
C LEU A 148 -8.20 -12.21 -10.22
N PRO A 149 -8.84 -11.04 -10.06
CA PRO A 149 -8.29 -9.94 -9.30
C PRO A 149 -7.95 -10.37 -7.87
N GLN A 150 -6.71 -10.16 -7.45
CA GLN A 150 -6.20 -10.68 -6.20
C GLN A 150 -5.20 -9.74 -5.52
N ILE A 151 -5.04 -9.96 -4.22
CA ILE A 151 -4.06 -9.32 -3.37
C ILE A 151 -3.15 -10.40 -2.80
N VAL A 152 -1.85 -10.23 -2.94
CA VAL A 152 -0.84 -11.08 -2.31
C VAL A 152 -0.01 -10.23 -1.35
N PHE A 153 0.18 -10.73 -0.13
CA PHE A 153 0.92 -10.00 0.90
C PHE A 153 2.34 -10.55 1.06
N ARG A 154 3.28 -9.65 1.32
CA ARG A 154 4.68 -9.95 1.62
C ARG A 154 5.06 -9.34 2.96
N VAL A 155 5.79 -10.06 3.80
CA VAL A 155 6.36 -9.50 5.04
C VAL A 155 7.87 -9.49 4.89
N ASN A 156 8.47 -8.30 4.95
CA ASN A 156 9.92 -8.10 4.76
C ASN A 156 10.42 -8.75 3.45
N GLY A 157 9.68 -8.54 2.36
CA GLY A 157 10.00 -9.05 1.02
C GLY A 157 9.53 -10.48 0.73
N GLU A 158 9.33 -11.30 1.76
CA GLU A 158 8.93 -12.70 1.64
C GLU A 158 7.43 -12.88 1.44
N ILE A 159 7.03 -13.75 0.51
CA ILE A 159 5.63 -14.03 0.21
C ILE A 159 4.96 -14.77 1.37
N THR A 160 3.80 -14.30 1.79
CA THR A 160 2.98 -14.97 2.81
C THR A 160 1.95 -15.92 2.20
N SER A 161 1.33 -16.76 3.02
CA SER A 161 0.17 -17.57 2.61
C SER A 161 -1.13 -16.77 2.48
N TYR A 162 -1.15 -15.54 3.00
CA TYR A 162 -2.32 -14.68 2.93
C TYR A 162 -2.53 -14.17 1.49
N HIS A 163 -3.75 -14.36 1.00
CA HIS A 163 -4.17 -13.83 -0.28
C HIS A 163 -5.67 -13.55 -0.26
N VAL A 164 -6.09 -12.46 -0.90
CA VAL A 164 -7.51 -12.14 -1.11
C VAL A 164 -7.79 -12.26 -2.60
N GLN A 165 -8.89 -12.90 -3.00
CA GLN A 165 -9.28 -13.03 -4.40
C GLN A 165 -10.60 -12.31 -4.65
N ARG A 166 -10.98 -12.21 -5.93
CA ARG A 166 -12.28 -11.66 -6.39
C ARG A 166 -12.50 -10.22 -5.94
N VAL A 167 -11.41 -9.43 -5.89
CA VAL A 167 -11.50 -7.99 -5.63
C VAL A 167 -12.34 -7.33 -6.74
N LYS A 168 -13.34 -6.54 -6.37
CA LYS A 168 -14.28 -5.94 -7.32
C LYS A 168 -14.52 -4.45 -7.06
N GLY A 169 -14.68 -3.71 -8.16
CA GLY A 169 -15.03 -2.30 -8.16
C GLY A 169 -13.88 -1.39 -7.76
N SER A 170 -14.19 -0.11 -7.55
CA SER A 170 -13.22 0.91 -7.16
C SER A 170 -12.72 0.69 -5.74
N VAL A 171 -11.42 0.42 -5.62
CA VAL A 171 -10.76 0.05 -4.37
C VAL A 171 -9.57 0.96 -4.10
N TYR A 172 -9.30 1.16 -2.82
CA TYR A 172 -8.34 2.12 -2.30
C TYR A 172 -7.39 1.40 -1.34
N PRO A 173 -6.06 1.60 -1.44
CA PRO A 173 -5.09 1.14 -0.44
C PRO A 173 -5.55 1.46 0.97
N PHE A 174 -5.54 0.48 1.86
CA PHE A 174 -6.11 0.55 3.19
C PHE A 174 -5.19 -0.08 4.24
N VAL A 175 -5.14 0.56 5.41
CA VAL A 175 -4.47 0.04 6.60
C VAL A 175 -5.28 0.38 7.84
N ALA A 176 -5.30 -0.53 8.82
CA ALA A 176 -5.85 -0.27 10.13
C ALA A 176 -5.10 -1.05 11.21
N TRP A 177 -5.05 -0.53 12.42
CA TRP A 177 -4.32 -1.14 13.54
C TRP A 177 -4.95 -0.71 14.85
N LYS A 178 -4.67 -1.47 15.91
CA LYS A 178 -4.98 -1.04 17.27
C LYS A 178 -3.86 -0.14 17.77
N SER A 179 -4.20 1.05 18.26
CA SER A 179 -3.20 1.92 18.89
C SER A 179 -2.68 1.30 20.19
N GLY A 180 -1.43 1.61 20.53
CA GLY A 180 -0.83 1.26 21.81
C GLY A 180 -1.08 2.30 22.88
N THR A 181 -0.60 1.99 24.09
CA THR A 181 -0.86 2.82 25.27
C THR A 181 -0.17 4.19 25.18
N GLU A 182 -0.73 5.21 25.86
CA GLU A 182 -0.38 6.64 25.79
C GLU A 182 1.13 6.93 25.83
N GLU A 183 1.92 6.07 26.48
CA GLU A 183 3.37 6.25 26.55
C GLU A 183 4.09 6.18 25.19
N LYS A 184 3.54 5.49 24.17
CA LYS A 184 4.12 5.42 22.80
C LYS A 184 3.04 5.22 21.74
N ALA A 185 2.64 6.30 21.07
CA ALA A 185 1.76 6.25 19.91
C ALA A 185 2.28 5.27 18.84
N THR A 186 1.38 4.41 18.31
CA THR A 186 1.74 3.51 17.22
C THR A 186 1.80 4.27 15.91
N ALA A 187 2.98 4.31 15.28
CA ALA A 187 3.21 4.96 14.00
C ALA A 187 3.28 3.93 12.87
N VAL A 188 2.30 4.00 11.96
CA VAL A 188 2.24 3.19 10.74
C VAL A 188 2.35 4.09 9.53
N SER A 189 3.19 3.69 8.58
CA SER A 189 3.41 4.46 7.37
C SER A 189 2.98 3.73 6.09
N MET A 190 2.14 4.33 5.25
CA MET A 190 1.87 3.82 3.90
C MET A 190 2.82 4.48 2.91
N VAL A 191 3.55 3.68 2.14
CA VAL A 191 4.60 4.12 1.22
C VAL A 191 4.24 3.72 -0.19
N PHE A 192 4.14 4.70 -1.09
CA PHE A 192 3.82 4.48 -2.51
C PHE A 192 4.98 4.72 -3.46
N ARG A 193 6.10 5.26 -2.96
CA ARG A 193 7.29 5.60 -3.75
C ARG A 193 8.32 4.47 -3.76
N GLY A 194 8.70 4.04 -4.96
CA GLY A 194 9.62 2.93 -5.18
C GLY A 194 11.00 3.10 -4.55
N ASP A 195 11.54 4.31 -4.58
CA ASP A 195 12.83 4.68 -3.95
C ASP A 195 12.79 4.70 -2.42
N LYS A 196 11.60 4.58 -1.82
CA LYS A 196 11.38 4.52 -0.38
C LYS A 196 10.96 3.14 0.11
N PHE A 197 10.83 2.16 -0.78
CA PHE A 197 10.56 0.78 -0.37
C PHE A 197 11.75 0.19 0.36
N LYS A 198 11.48 -0.57 1.41
CA LYS A 198 12.50 -1.35 2.14
C LYS A 198 12.89 -2.60 1.38
N ASN A 199 11.97 -3.16 0.60
CA ASN A 199 12.20 -4.35 -0.19
C ASN A 199 12.21 -4.00 -1.69
N PRO A 200 12.92 -4.81 -2.51
CA PRO A 200 12.86 -4.66 -3.96
C PRO A 200 11.42 -4.79 -4.47
N LEU A 201 11.06 -3.95 -5.45
CA LEU A 201 9.78 -4.01 -6.15
C LEU A 201 9.58 -5.43 -6.73
N PRO A 202 8.48 -6.12 -6.41
CA PRO A 202 8.23 -7.44 -6.96
C PRO A 202 8.18 -7.43 -8.49
N PRO A 203 8.73 -8.46 -9.18
CA PRO A 203 8.70 -8.50 -10.63
C PRO A 203 7.28 -8.35 -11.18
N LYS A 204 7.14 -7.55 -12.25
CA LYS A 204 5.88 -7.27 -12.96
C LYS A 204 4.87 -6.36 -12.24
N PHE A 205 5.16 -5.90 -11.02
CA PHE A 205 4.35 -4.90 -10.35
C PHE A 205 4.96 -3.51 -10.55
N GLY A 206 4.10 -2.49 -10.65
CA GLY A 206 4.52 -1.09 -10.63
C GLY A 206 4.25 -0.44 -9.27
N VAL A 207 4.85 0.72 -9.03
CA VAL A 207 4.40 1.61 -7.95
C VAL A 207 2.96 2.06 -8.22
N VAL A 208 2.23 2.39 -7.16
CA VAL A 208 0.93 3.06 -7.32
C VAL A 208 1.17 4.43 -7.97
N ILE A 209 0.38 4.76 -8.99
CA ILE A 209 0.42 6.03 -9.71
C ILE A 209 -0.91 6.73 -9.49
N ALA A 210 -0.87 8.00 -9.06
CA ALA A 210 -2.07 8.82 -8.98
C ALA A 210 -2.65 9.03 -10.38
N ALA A 211 -3.93 8.71 -10.57
CA ALA A 211 -4.63 9.04 -11.81
C ALA A 211 -4.58 10.57 -12.01
N THR A 212 -3.96 11.01 -13.09
CA THR A 212 -4.10 12.38 -13.59
C THR A 212 -5.33 12.44 -14.47
N SER A 213 -6.25 13.37 -14.20
CA SER A 213 -7.25 13.71 -15.21
C SER A 213 -6.52 14.09 -16.50
N LEU A 214 -6.72 13.31 -17.57
CA LEU A 214 -6.41 13.75 -18.92
C LEU A 214 -7.39 14.88 -19.21
N ILE A 215 -6.89 16.12 -19.15
CA ILE A 215 -7.64 17.32 -19.50
C ILE A 215 -7.69 17.43 -21.02
#